data_AF-A0A951YZE1-F1
#
_entry.id   AF-A0A951YZE1-F1
#
_cell.length_a   1.000
_cell.length_b   1.000
_cell.length_c   1.000
_cell.angle_alpha   90.00
_cell.angle_beta   90.00
_cell.angle_gamma   90.00
#
_symmetry.space_group_name_H-M   'P 1'
#
loop_
_entity.id
_entity.type
_entity.pdbx_description
1 polymer ?
#
loop_
_entity_poly.entity_id
_entity_poly.type
_entity_poly.pdbx_seq_one_letter_code
_entity_poly.pdbx_strand_id
1 'polypeptide(L)'
;MSRWQFWIDRGGTFTDIVGRRPDGTLATAKLLSENPGQYEDAAVEGIRRMLGLGAGEAIGPERVEVVKMGTTVATNALLERTGEPLLLAVTRGFHDALRIAYQNRPKLFERQIVLPEMLYREVVEVDERIGADGSVVRALDEKAAREAFAAAHARGLRAIAIVLMHGYRHPAHEERLARVAQEVGFTQISVSHRVSPLIRFVGRGDTTVVDAYLSPVLRRYVDRVARAMPGVRLQFMQSNGGLTDAHAFQGKDSILSGPAGGIVGMARVSAAAGFDRVIGFDMGGTSTDVSHFAGELEREFDTLVAGVRMRAPMMSKPPGAGRGGAVQPLDGARKRGGPQSA
;
A
#
# COMPACT_ATOMS: atom_id res chain seq x y z
N MET A 1 22.77 28.73 -1.43
CA MET A 1 22.92 27.90 -2.64
C MET A 1 21.76 26.92 -2.67
N SER A 2 21.07 26.81 -3.81
CA SER A 2 20.06 25.77 -4.05
C SER A 2 20.71 24.39 -4.02
N ARG A 3 20.02 23.39 -3.49
CA ARG A 3 20.45 21.99 -3.45
C ARG A 3 19.67 21.20 -4.49
N TRP A 4 20.08 19.96 -4.74
CA TRP A 4 19.33 19.07 -5.62
C TRP A 4 17.94 18.73 -5.05
N GLN A 5 16.98 18.55 -5.93
CA GLN A 5 15.67 18.00 -5.60
C GLN A 5 15.38 16.83 -6.54
N PHE A 6 14.81 15.74 -6.03
CA PHE A 6 14.51 14.56 -6.84
C PHE A 6 13.03 14.17 -6.77
N TRP A 7 12.50 13.74 -7.90
CA TRP A 7 11.21 13.09 -8.07
C TRP A 7 11.42 11.74 -8.72
N ILE A 8 10.95 10.68 -8.08
CA ILE A 8 11.21 9.30 -8.50
C ILE A 8 9.90 8.55 -8.57
N ASP A 9 9.72 7.78 -9.64
CA ASP A 9 8.67 6.78 -9.73
C ASP A 9 9.32 5.40 -9.86
N ARG A 10 9.24 4.61 -8.79
CA ARG A 10 9.71 3.22 -8.78
C ARG A 10 8.57 2.32 -9.24
N GLY A 11 8.56 2.01 -10.54
CA GLY A 11 7.68 1.01 -11.13
C GLY A 11 8.19 -0.42 -10.94
N GLY A 12 7.46 -1.40 -11.49
CA GLY A 12 7.84 -2.81 -11.44
C GLY A 12 9.08 -3.15 -12.28
N THR A 13 9.17 -2.62 -13.51
CA THR A 13 10.29 -2.92 -14.43
C THR A 13 11.39 -1.87 -14.38
N PHE A 14 11.02 -0.59 -14.44
CA PHE A 14 11.95 0.53 -14.46
C PHE A 14 11.64 1.53 -13.35
N THR A 15 12.69 2.19 -12.90
CA THR A 15 12.64 3.34 -12.00
C THR A 15 13.00 4.58 -12.79
N ASP A 16 12.07 5.52 -12.86
CA ASP A 16 12.22 6.79 -13.54
C ASP A 16 12.58 7.89 -12.53
N ILE A 17 13.63 8.66 -12.82
CA ILE A 17 14.21 9.63 -11.89
C ILE A 17 14.32 10.96 -12.61
N VAL A 18 13.74 12.00 -12.01
CA VAL A 18 13.90 13.39 -12.41
C VAL A 18 14.64 14.12 -11.29
N GLY A 19 15.83 14.65 -11.60
CA GLY A 19 16.60 15.51 -10.70
C GLY A 19 16.56 16.95 -11.17
N ARG A 20 16.31 17.89 -10.27
CA ARG A 20 16.54 19.32 -10.51
C ARG A 20 17.85 19.73 -9.87
N ARG A 21 18.77 20.23 -10.69
CA ARG A 21 20.08 20.74 -10.27
C ARG A 21 19.92 22.05 -9.48
N PRO A 22 20.96 22.44 -8.70
CA PRO A 22 21.04 23.76 -8.09
C PRO A 22 20.79 24.93 -9.06
N ASP A 23 21.30 24.85 -10.28
CA ASP A 23 21.11 25.86 -11.33
C ASP A 23 19.68 25.91 -11.91
N GLY A 24 18.81 25.00 -11.47
CA GLY A 24 17.42 24.89 -11.90
C GLY A 24 17.20 23.99 -13.12
N THR A 25 18.26 23.51 -13.78
CA THR A 25 18.14 22.59 -14.92
C THR A 25 17.69 21.20 -14.48
N LEU A 26 17.05 20.47 -15.40
CA LEU A 26 16.57 19.11 -15.14
C LEU A 26 17.56 18.07 -15.67
N ALA A 27 17.61 16.95 -14.97
CA ALA A 27 18.32 15.73 -15.32
C ALA A 27 17.34 14.57 -15.23
N THR A 28 17.45 13.60 -16.13
CA THR A 28 16.63 12.39 -16.09
C THR A 28 17.49 11.15 -16.14
N ALA A 29 17.09 10.10 -15.43
CA ALA A 29 17.69 8.77 -15.54
C ALA A 29 16.58 7.71 -15.48
N LYS A 30 16.83 6.59 -16.15
CA LYS A 30 15.97 5.41 -16.15
C LYS A 30 16.83 4.20 -15.86
N LEU A 31 16.50 3.49 -14.78
CA LEU A 31 17.23 2.30 -14.34
C LEU A 31 16.25 1.12 -14.26
N LEU A 32 16.76 -0.11 -14.35
CA LEU A 32 15.96 -1.28 -14.02
C LEU A 32 15.61 -1.22 -12.53
N SER A 33 14.34 -1.45 -12.18
CA SER A 33 13.89 -1.38 -10.78
C SER A 33 14.53 -2.43 -9.90
N GLU A 34 14.92 -3.56 -10.49
CA GLU A 34 15.70 -4.63 -9.87
C GLU A 34 16.82 -5.06 -10.82
N ASN A 35 18.07 -5.00 -10.33
CA ASN A 35 19.24 -5.44 -11.08
C ASN A 35 20.27 -6.07 -10.11
N PRO A 36 20.02 -7.31 -9.66
CA PRO A 36 20.87 -7.98 -8.68
C PRO A 36 22.34 -8.01 -9.11
N GLY A 37 23.24 -7.72 -8.17
CA GLY A 37 24.69 -7.68 -8.41
C GLY A 37 25.22 -6.37 -9.00
N GLN A 38 24.36 -5.45 -9.43
CA GLN A 38 24.77 -4.13 -9.92
C GLN A 38 24.48 -3.03 -8.90
N TYR A 39 23.29 -3.03 -8.28
CA TYR A 39 22.90 -2.10 -7.21
C TYR A 39 21.77 -2.67 -6.35
N GLU A 40 21.71 -2.24 -5.10
CA GLU A 40 20.67 -2.69 -4.16
C GLU A 40 19.30 -2.01 -4.36
N ASP A 41 19.31 -0.78 -4.86
CA ASP A 41 18.11 0.02 -5.11
C ASP A 41 18.35 1.03 -6.25
N ALA A 42 17.44 1.04 -7.22
CA ALA A 42 17.53 1.86 -8.42
C ALA A 42 17.38 3.37 -8.16
N ALA A 43 16.56 3.75 -7.17
CA ALA A 43 16.34 5.15 -6.82
C ALA A 43 17.60 5.75 -6.18
N VAL A 44 18.18 5.03 -5.21
CA VAL A 44 19.46 5.38 -4.60
C VAL A 44 20.57 5.48 -5.66
N GLU A 45 20.69 4.47 -6.51
CA GLU A 45 21.74 4.41 -7.52
C GLU A 45 21.62 5.54 -8.56
N GLY A 46 20.42 5.84 -9.04
CA GLY A 46 20.25 6.93 -10.00
C GLY A 46 20.57 8.29 -9.40
N ILE A 47 20.25 8.52 -8.11
CA ILE A 47 20.69 9.73 -7.40
C ILE A 47 22.22 9.78 -7.30
N ARG A 48 22.89 8.67 -6.96
CA ARG A 48 24.35 8.60 -6.91
C ARG A 48 24.98 9.00 -8.24
N ARG A 49 24.49 8.42 -9.35
CA ARG A 49 24.98 8.74 -10.69
C ARG A 49 24.82 10.21 -11.04
N MET A 50 23.67 10.82 -10.73
CA MET A 50 23.43 12.24 -10.98
C MET A 50 24.30 13.16 -10.12
N LEU A 51 24.66 12.71 -8.92
CA LEU A 51 25.56 13.42 -8.01
C LEU A 51 27.05 13.11 -8.27
N GLY A 52 27.38 12.18 -9.17
CA GLY A 52 28.75 11.72 -9.38
C GLY A 52 29.37 11.06 -8.14
N LEU A 53 28.56 10.43 -7.30
CA LEU A 53 29.00 9.72 -6.10
C LEU A 53 29.46 8.30 -6.44
N GLY A 54 30.50 7.83 -5.74
CA GLY A 54 30.95 6.45 -5.78
C GLY A 54 30.01 5.48 -5.05
N ALA A 55 30.29 4.18 -5.14
CA ALA A 55 29.57 3.17 -4.37
C ALA A 55 29.81 3.37 -2.86
N GLY A 56 28.74 3.33 -2.05
CA GLY A 56 28.82 3.42 -0.59
C GLY A 56 28.87 4.85 0.00
N GLU A 57 29.19 5.89 -0.79
CA GLU A 57 29.23 7.27 -0.29
C GLU A 57 27.84 7.78 0.13
N ALA A 58 27.64 8.30 1.33
CA ALA A 58 26.30 8.74 1.75
C ALA A 58 25.78 9.92 0.88
N ILE A 59 24.48 9.90 0.55
CA ILE A 59 23.82 11.04 -0.08
C ILE A 59 23.37 11.98 1.04
N GLY A 60 24.11 13.06 1.26
CA GLY A 60 23.88 13.95 2.39
C GLY A 60 22.92 15.12 2.10
N PRO A 61 22.32 15.70 3.15
CA PRO A 61 21.41 16.83 3.05
C PRO A 61 22.11 18.12 2.61
N GLU A 62 23.43 18.20 2.66
CA GLU A 62 24.20 19.31 2.11
C GLU A 62 24.10 19.38 0.58
N ARG A 63 23.89 18.24 -0.10
CA ARG A 63 23.76 18.16 -1.55
C ARG A 63 22.31 18.04 -2.01
N VAL A 64 21.46 17.42 -1.21
CA VAL A 64 20.06 17.10 -1.56
C VAL A 64 19.10 17.71 -0.55
N GLU A 65 18.18 18.54 -1.04
CA GLU A 65 17.14 19.13 -0.21
C GLU A 65 16.00 18.16 0.11
N VAL A 66 15.50 17.47 -0.92
CA VAL A 66 14.33 16.59 -0.80
C VAL A 66 14.32 15.54 -1.90
N VAL A 67 13.85 14.35 -1.55
CA VAL A 67 13.51 13.28 -2.49
C VAL A 67 12.02 12.95 -2.33
N LYS A 68 11.27 12.98 -3.42
CA LYS A 68 9.85 12.65 -3.49
C LYS A 68 9.69 11.38 -4.31
N MET A 69 9.03 10.36 -3.77
CA MET A 69 8.97 9.04 -4.40
C MET A 69 7.55 8.49 -4.50
N GLY A 70 7.16 8.05 -5.70
CA GLY A 70 6.09 7.08 -5.92
C GLY A 70 6.68 5.66 -5.97
N THR A 71 5.93 4.66 -5.53
CA THR A 71 6.41 3.27 -5.56
C THR A 71 5.28 2.28 -5.77
N THR A 72 5.52 1.24 -6.57
CA THR A 72 4.59 0.13 -6.76
C THR A 72 4.86 -1.05 -5.83
N VAL A 73 5.81 -0.94 -4.88
CA VAL A 73 6.21 -2.02 -3.97
C VAL A 73 5.03 -2.64 -3.22
N ALA A 74 4.16 -1.81 -2.64
CA ALA A 74 2.99 -2.31 -1.92
C ALA A 74 1.96 -2.97 -2.83
N THR A 75 1.69 -2.37 -3.99
CA THR A 75 0.76 -2.93 -4.98
C THR A 75 1.24 -4.30 -5.48
N ASN A 76 2.54 -4.42 -5.80
CA ASN A 76 3.13 -5.68 -6.23
C ASN A 76 3.10 -6.72 -5.12
N ALA A 77 3.46 -6.35 -3.89
CA ALA A 77 3.41 -7.25 -2.74
C ALA A 77 1.99 -7.79 -2.47
N LEU A 78 0.96 -6.96 -2.69
CA LEU A 78 -0.43 -7.37 -2.59
C LEU A 78 -0.85 -8.33 -3.73
N LEU A 79 -0.44 -8.04 -4.97
CA LEU A 79 -0.75 -8.87 -6.14
C LEU A 79 -0.05 -10.24 -6.08
N GLU A 80 1.21 -10.27 -5.68
CA GLU A 80 2.05 -11.47 -5.61
C GLU A 80 1.90 -12.24 -4.30
N ARG A 81 1.12 -11.70 -3.34
CA ARG A 81 0.93 -12.29 -2.01
C ARG A 81 2.24 -12.48 -1.22
N THR A 82 3.13 -11.50 -1.31
CA THR A 82 4.45 -11.48 -0.66
C THR A 82 4.54 -10.52 0.54
N GLY A 83 3.40 -10.08 1.08
CA GLY A 83 3.35 -9.31 2.33
C GLY A 83 3.54 -10.15 3.59
N GLU A 84 3.45 -9.49 4.74
CA GLU A 84 3.77 -10.08 6.03
C GLU A 84 2.65 -11.01 6.53
N PRO A 85 2.93 -12.28 6.86
CA PRO A 85 1.95 -13.15 7.51
C PRO A 85 1.44 -12.54 8.82
N LEU A 86 0.11 -12.46 8.97
CA LEU A 86 -0.51 -11.78 10.11
C LEU A 86 -1.55 -12.62 10.84
N LEU A 87 -1.70 -12.30 12.12
CA LEU A 87 -2.83 -12.69 12.97
C LEU A 87 -3.98 -11.69 12.82
N LEU A 88 -5.23 -12.18 12.77
CA LEU A 88 -6.42 -11.35 12.91
C LEU A 88 -7.06 -11.57 14.28
N ALA A 89 -7.14 -10.52 15.10
CA ALA A 89 -7.87 -10.55 16.38
C ALA A 89 -9.23 -9.86 16.22
N VAL A 90 -10.31 -10.58 16.49
CA VAL A 90 -11.70 -10.10 16.33
C VAL A 90 -12.53 -10.38 17.57
N THR A 91 -13.62 -9.64 17.76
CA THR A 91 -14.63 -9.95 18.78
C THR A 91 -15.14 -11.39 18.61
N ARG A 92 -15.29 -12.13 19.70
CA ARG A 92 -15.86 -13.49 19.68
C ARG A 92 -17.23 -13.55 18.99
N GLY A 93 -17.42 -14.57 18.16
CA GLY A 93 -18.56 -14.75 17.26
C GLY A 93 -18.39 -14.11 15.88
N PHE A 94 -17.23 -13.51 15.57
CA PHE A 94 -16.95 -12.83 14.31
C PHE A 94 -15.77 -13.45 13.54
N HIS A 95 -15.34 -14.66 13.91
CA HIS A 95 -14.24 -15.40 13.26
C HIS A 95 -14.26 -15.30 11.72
N ASP A 96 -15.41 -15.62 11.11
CA ASP A 96 -15.54 -15.69 9.65
C ASP A 96 -16.08 -14.39 9.01
N ALA A 97 -16.24 -13.31 9.77
CA ALA A 97 -16.93 -12.12 9.29
C ALA A 97 -16.27 -11.49 8.05
N LEU A 98 -14.94 -11.44 7.97
CA LEU A 98 -14.23 -10.91 6.79
C LEU A 98 -14.25 -11.87 5.59
N ARG A 99 -14.30 -13.18 5.86
CA ARG A 99 -14.42 -14.21 4.83
C ARG A 99 -15.83 -14.23 4.20
N ILE A 100 -16.87 -14.17 5.03
CA ILE A 100 -18.28 -14.09 4.61
C ILE A 100 -18.56 -12.76 3.90
N ALA A 101 -18.03 -11.67 4.47
CA ALA A 101 -18.16 -10.32 3.97
C ALA A 101 -19.63 -9.91 3.72
N TYR A 102 -19.99 -9.62 2.47
CA TYR A 102 -21.32 -9.19 2.06
C TYR A 102 -22.09 -10.28 1.29
N GLN A 103 -21.56 -11.50 1.24
CA GLN A 103 -22.15 -12.63 0.50
C GLN A 103 -22.40 -12.36 -1.00
N ASN A 104 -21.74 -11.36 -1.56
CA ASN A 104 -21.85 -11.04 -2.98
C ASN A 104 -21.10 -12.07 -3.82
N ARG A 105 -21.73 -12.55 -4.90
CA ARG A 105 -21.08 -13.44 -5.87
C ARG A 105 -20.18 -12.63 -6.80
N PRO A 106 -18.86 -12.89 -6.88
CA PRO A 106 -17.97 -12.17 -7.78
C PRO A 106 -18.39 -12.27 -9.24
N LYS A 107 -18.92 -13.44 -9.62
CA LYS A 107 -19.49 -13.72 -10.94
C LYS A 107 -20.84 -14.39 -10.75
N LEU A 108 -21.93 -13.65 -11.01
CA LEU A 108 -23.29 -14.07 -10.64
C LEU A 108 -23.69 -15.44 -11.18
N PHE A 109 -23.21 -15.79 -12.38
CA PHE A 109 -23.63 -16.98 -13.13
C PHE A 109 -22.67 -18.16 -13.01
N GLU A 110 -21.52 -18.02 -12.36
CA GLU A 110 -20.62 -19.16 -12.13
C GLU A 110 -21.20 -20.06 -11.03
N ARG A 111 -21.36 -21.35 -11.35
CA ARG A 111 -21.88 -22.36 -10.40
C ARG A 111 -20.86 -22.73 -9.35
N GLN A 112 -19.58 -22.72 -9.71
CA GLN A 112 -18.46 -22.93 -8.80
C GLN A 112 -17.97 -21.57 -8.30
N ILE A 113 -18.37 -21.20 -7.09
CA ILE A 113 -17.95 -19.94 -6.47
C ILE A 113 -16.56 -20.14 -5.87
N VAL A 114 -15.56 -19.47 -6.43
CA VAL A 114 -14.21 -19.39 -5.86
C VAL A 114 -14.12 -18.14 -5.01
N LEU A 115 -13.98 -18.29 -3.70
CA LEU A 115 -13.77 -17.17 -2.79
C LEU A 115 -12.31 -16.71 -2.83
N PRO A 116 -12.04 -15.40 -2.70
CA PRO A 116 -10.68 -14.90 -2.56
C PRO A 116 -9.95 -15.50 -1.37
N GLU A 117 -8.62 -15.66 -1.51
CA GLU A 117 -7.76 -16.01 -0.41
C GLU A 117 -7.61 -14.82 0.56
N MET A 118 -7.75 -15.11 1.86
CA MET A 118 -7.60 -14.12 2.92
C MET A 118 -6.12 -13.82 3.17
N LEU A 119 -5.80 -12.57 3.49
CA LEU A 119 -4.42 -12.14 3.76
C LEU A 119 -3.90 -12.62 5.13
N TYR A 120 -4.79 -12.79 6.11
CA TYR A 120 -4.43 -13.29 7.43
C TYR A 120 -4.23 -14.81 7.41
N ARG A 121 -3.33 -15.32 8.26
CA ARG A 121 -3.07 -16.75 8.42
C ARG A 121 -3.96 -17.40 9.46
N GLU A 122 -4.19 -16.69 10.55
CA GLU A 122 -4.90 -17.21 11.73
C GLU A 122 -5.86 -16.15 12.25
N VAL A 123 -6.92 -16.60 12.91
CA VAL A 123 -7.89 -15.73 13.58
C VAL A 123 -7.94 -16.09 15.06
N VAL A 124 -7.94 -15.08 15.91
CA VAL A 124 -8.19 -15.20 17.35
C VAL A 124 -9.46 -14.44 17.67
N GLU A 125 -10.40 -15.16 18.29
CA GLU A 125 -11.59 -14.58 18.86
C GLU A 125 -11.31 -14.11 20.28
N VAL A 126 -11.40 -12.80 20.50
CA VAL A 126 -11.21 -12.17 21.80
C VAL A 126 -12.53 -12.17 22.55
N ASP A 127 -12.53 -12.70 23.77
CA ASP A 127 -13.71 -12.71 24.63
C ASP A 127 -13.94 -11.31 25.24
N GLU A 128 -14.78 -10.54 24.55
CA GLU A 128 -15.01 -9.12 24.79
C GLU A 128 -16.30 -8.71 24.05
N ARG A 129 -17.03 -7.71 24.55
CA ARG A 129 -18.09 -7.05 23.77
C ARG A 129 -18.43 -5.64 24.31
N ILE A 130 -18.32 -4.63 23.45
CA ILE A 130 -18.93 -3.31 23.64
C ILE A 130 -20.26 -3.21 22.86
N GLY A 131 -21.28 -2.61 23.50
CA GLY A 131 -22.55 -2.23 22.89
C GLY A 131 -22.43 -0.98 22.02
N ALA A 132 -23.41 -0.74 21.14
CA ALA A 132 -23.38 0.43 20.26
C ALA A 132 -23.41 1.78 21.02
N ASP A 133 -24.01 1.78 22.21
CA ASP A 133 -24.07 2.90 23.15
C ASP A 133 -22.80 3.08 24.00
N GLY A 134 -21.88 2.11 23.97
CA GLY A 134 -20.66 2.11 24.77
C GLY A 134 -20.74 1.28 26.05
N SER A 135 -21.87 0.64 26.32
CA SER A 135 -22.00 -0.29 27.44
C SER A 135 -21.06 -1.49 27.28
N VAL A 136 -20.42 -1.90 28.37
CA VAL A 136 -19.62 -3.14 28.38
C VAL A 136 -20.58 -4.31 28.53
N VAL A 137 -20.92 -4.95 27.40
CA VAL A 137 -21.75 -6.17 27.38
C VAL A 137 -20.94 -7.36 27.88
N ARG A 138 -19.63 -7.38 27.58
CA ARG A 138 -18.68 -8.34 28.12
C ARG A 138 -17.32 -7.69 28.30
N ALA A 139 -16.77 -7.82 29.51
CA ALA A 139 -15.45 -7.32 29.83
C ALA A 139 -14.38 -8.05 29.01
N LEU A 140 -13.31 -7.34 28.63
CA LEU A 140 -12.18 -7.90 27.92
C LEU A 140 -11.43 -8.92 28.79
N ASP A 141 -11.34 -10.16 28.35
CA ASP A 141 -10.42 -11.15 28.92
C ASP A 141 -8.99 -10.96 28.38
N GLU A 142 -8.25 -10.05 29.03
CA GLU A 142 -6.89 -9.73 28.63
C GLU A 142 -5.93 -10.92 28.79
N LYS A 143 -6.14 -11.77 29.79
CA LYS A 143 -5.27 -12.91 30.07
C LYS A 143 -5.37 -13.92 28.93
N ALA A 144 -6.59 -14.30 28.56
CA ALA A 144 -6.82 -15.22 27.44
C ALA A 144 -6.30 -14.62 26.11
N ALA A 145 -6.51 -13.32 25.88
CA ALA A 145 -6.00 -12.64 24.69
C ALA A 145 -4.46 -12.68 24.64
N ARG A 146 -3.78 -12.44 25.77
CA ARG A 146 -2.31 -12.50 25.88
C ARG A 146 -1.78 -13.89 25.58
N GLU A 147 -2.40 -14.93 26.13
CA GLU A 147 -2.01 -16.32 25.89
C GLU A 147 -2.16 -16.68 24.39
N ALA A 148 -3.28 -16.29 23.78
CA ALA A 148 -3.52 -16.50 22.34
C ALA A 148 -2.51 -15.74 21.46
N PHE A 149 -2.21 -14.48 21.79
CA PHE A 149 -1.24 -13.67 21.08
C PHE A 149 0.18 -14.23 21.21
N ALA A 150 0.57 -14.67 22.41
CA ALA A 150 1.87 -15.31 22.65
C ALA A 150 2.01 -16.62 21.86
N ALA A 151 0.96 -17.44 21.81
CA ALA A 151 0.96 -18.67 21.02
C ALA A 151 1.12 -18.40 19.52
N ALA A 152 0.40 -17.42 18.97
CA ALA A 152 0.54 -16.98 17.58
C ALA A 152 1.94 -16.43 17.27
N HIS A 153 2.49 -15.63 18.19
CA HIS A 153 3.85 -15.12 18.07
C HIS A 153 4.89 -16.25 18.11
N ALA A 154 4.73 -17.24 18.97
CA ALA A 154 5.59 -18.42 19.03
C ALA A 154 5.59 -19.24 17.73
N ARG A 155 4.49 -19.22 16.97
CA ARG A 155 4.40 -19.81 15.62
C ARG A 155 5.06 -18.98 14.51
N GLY A 156 5.61 -17.81 14.83
CA GLY A 156 6.35 -16.97 13.89
C GLY A 156 5.57 -15.79 13.33
N LEU A 157 4.31 -15.56 13.73
CA LEU A 157 3.59 -14.35 13.33
C LEU A 157 4.19 -13.12 14.01
N ARG A 158 4.42 -12.06 13.25
CA ARG A 158 5.01 -10.78 13.72
C ARG A 158 4.11 -9.58 13.48
N ALA A 159 3.10 -9.74 12.62
CA ALA A 159 2.07 -8.74 12.37
C ALA A 159 0.71 -9.17 12.96
N ILE A 160 -0.06 -8.21 13.44
CA ILE A 160 -1.42 -8.42 13.94
C ILE A 160 -2.35 -7.29 13.48
N ALA A 161 -3.55 -7.65 13.03
CA ALA A 161 -4.68 -6.75 12.80
C ALA A 161 -5.72 -6.95 13.91
N ILE A 162 -6.12 -5.89 14.61
CA ILE A 162 -7.09 -5.93 15.72
C ILE A 162 -8.36 -5.20 15.27
N VAL A 163 -9.49 -5.91 15.22
CA VAL A 163 -10.77 -5.41 14.72
C VAL A 163 -11.89 -5.86 15.65
N LEU A 164 -12.28 -5.01 16.59
CA LEU A 164 -13.39 -5.29 17.51
C LEU A 164 -14.69 -4.63 17.03
N MET A 165 -15.83 -5.25 17.37
CA MET A 165 -17.15 -4.67 17.17
C MET A 165 -17.26 -3.35 17.93
N HIS A 166 -17.81 -2.32 17.27
CA HIS A 166 -17.91 -0.96 17.81
C HIS A 166 -16.60 -0.25 18.19
N GLY A 167 -15.43 -0.86 17.93
CA GLY A 167 -14.10 -0.27 18.19
C GLY A 167 -13.88 1.09 17.52
N TYR A 168 -14.53 1.35 16.38
CA TYR A 168 -14.50 2.65 15.68
C TYR A 168 -14.99 3.84 16.52
N ARG A 169 -15.81 3.58 17.55
CA ARG A 169 -16.36 4.60 18.46
C ARG A 169 -15.88 4.43 19.89
N HIS A 170 -15.69 3.19 20.32
CA HIS A 170 -15.31 2.83 21.70
C HIS A 170 -13.99 2.05 21.68
N PRO A 171 -12.84 2.75 21.59
CA PRO A 171 -11.55 2.12 21.24
C PRO A 171 -10.86 1.42 22.41
N ALA A 172 -11.33 1.58 23.65
CA ALA A 172 -10.61 1.19 24.86
C ALA A 172 -10.09 -0.27 24.86
N HIS A 173 -10.92 -1.23 24.42
CA HIS A 173 -10.50 -2.63 24.33
C HIS A 173 -9.50 -2.88 23.20
N GLU A 174 -9.65 -2.23 22.05
CA GLU A 174 -8.67 -2.32 20.97
C GLU A 174 -7.31 -1.74 21.38
N GLU A 175 -7.30 -0.62 22.10
CA GLU A 175 -6.07 -0.02 22.63
C GLU A 175 -5.39 -0.92 23.67
N ARG A 176 -6.19 -1.59 24.52
CA ARG A 176 -5.65 -2.53 25.50
C ARG A 176 -5.01 -3.74 24.82
N LEU A 177 -5.70 -4.33 23.84
CA LEU A 177 -5.14 -5.42 23.03
C LEU A 177 -3.88 -5.01 22.26
N ALA A 178 -3.81 -3.77 21.76
CA ALA A 178 -2.62 -3.26 21.10
C ALA A 178 -1.41 -3.23 22.05
N ARG A 179 -1.61 -2.84 23.32
CA ARG A 179 -0.55 -2.91 24.34
C ARG A 179 -0.14 -4.35 24.64
N VAL A 180 -1.11 -5.26 24.78
CA VAL A 180 -0.82 -6.70 24.97
C VAL A 180 0.01 -7.26 23.80
N ALA A 181 -0.37 -6.95 22.56
CA ALA A 181 0.36 -7.39 21.38
C ALA A 181 1.80 -6.83 21.35
N GLN A 182 1.97 -5.56 21.75
CA GLN A 182 3.30 -4.94 21.88
C GLN A 182 4.15 -5.64 22.94
N GLU A 183 3.58 -5.92 24.11
CA GLU A 183 4.27 -6.62 25.21
C GLU A 183 4.63 -8.07 24.85
N VAL A 184 3.83 -8.73 24.02
CA VAL A 184 4.14 -10.07 23.47
C VAL A 184 5.28 -10.04 22.45
N GLY A 185 5.47 -8.91 21.75
CA GLY A 185 6.57 -8.71 20.80
C GLY A 185 6.16 -8.59 19.33
N PHE A 186 4.88 -8.38 19.02
CA PHE A 186 4.46 -8.08 17.64
C PHE A 186 5.12 -6.78 17.16
N THR A 187 5.77 -6.83 15.99
CA THR A 187 6.50 -5.69 15.41
C THR A 187 5.62 -4.80 14.54
N GLN A 188 4.50 -5.33 14.03
CA GLN A 188 3.48 -4.57 13.33
C GLN A 188 2.11 -4.79 13.97
N ILE A 189 1.49 -3.71 14.46
CA ILE A 189 0.20 -3.76 15.14
C ILE A 189 -0.72 -2.75 14.45
N SER A 190 -1.71 -3.24 13.72
CA SER A 190 -2.69 -2.40 13.04
C SER A 190 -4.02 -2.50 13.78
N VAL A 191 -4.54 -1.35 14.21
CA VAL A 191 -5.71 -1.28 15.08
C VAL A 191 -6.83 -0.56 14.35
N SER A 192 -8.01 -1.17 14.30
CA SER A 192 -9.03 -0.79 13.33
C SER A 192 -9.55 0.63 13.51
N HIS A 193 -9.71 1.12 14.74
CA HIS A 193 -10.09 2.52 15.00
C HIS A 193 -9.06 3.55 14.55
N ARG A 194 -7.77 3.18 14.44
CA ARG A 194 -6.70 4.07 13.96
C ARG A 194 -6.57 4.05 12.44
N VAL A 195 -6.70 2.85 11.88
CA VAL A 195 -6.54 2.59 10.44
C VAL A 195 -7.75 3.08 9.65
N SER A 196 -8.96 2.74 10.08
CA SER A 196 -10.20 3.08 9.38
C SER A 196 -11.35 3.23 10.39
N PRO A 197 -11.55 4.41 11.01
CA PRO A 197 -12.55 4.67 12.05
C PRO A 197 -14.00 4.72 11.50
N LEU A 198 -14.40 3.72 10.72
CA LEU A 198 -15.71 3.63 10.10
C LEU A 198 -16.55 2.55 10.77
N ILE A 199 -17.86 2.78 10.90
CA ILE A 199 -18.81 1.83 11.51
C ILE A 199 -18.80 0.44 10.84
N ARG A 200 -18.56 0.38 9.52
CA ARG A 200 -18.67 -0.84 8.71
C ARG A 200 -17.59 -1.87 9.05
N PHE A 201 -17.96 -2.92 9.78
CA PHE A 201 -17.02 -3.94 10.28
C PHE A 201 -16.17 -4.58 9.17
N VAL A 202 -16.80 -5.06 8.09
CA VAL A 202 -16.09 -5.75 7.00
C VAL A 202 -15.08 -4.81 6.31
N GLY A 203 -15.53 -3.65 5.82
CA GLY A 203 -14.62 -2.71 5.14
C GLY A 203 -13.52 -2.15 6.06
N ARG A 204 -13.83 -1.87 7.33
CA ARG A 204 -12.84 -1.49 8.34
C ARG A 204 -11.83 -2.61 8.58
N GLY A 205 -12.30 -3.83 8.73
CA GLY A 205 -11.47 -4.99 8.99
C GLY A 205 -10.54 -5.32 7.82
N ASP A 206 -11.07 -5.36 6.60
CA ASP A 206 -10.25 -5.62 5.40
C ASP A 206 -9.15 -4.55 5.24
N THR A 207 -9.47 -3.27 5.46
CA THR A 207 -8.47 -2.18 5.42
C THR A 207 -7.40 -2.33 6.50
N THR A 208 -7.79 -2.76 7.71
CA THR A 208 -6.85 -2.99 8.82
C THR A 208 -5.92 -4.19 8.54
N VAL A 209 -6.46 -5.24 7.91
CA VAL A 209 -5.69 -6.41 7.48
C VAL A 209 -4.69 -6.03 6.38
N VAL A 210 -5.12 -5.26 5.37
CA VAL A 210 -4.24 -4.74 4.30
C VAL A 210 -3.10 -3.90 4.89
N ASP A 211 -3.41 -3.03 5.84
CA ASP A 211 -2.40 -2.19 6.48
C ASP A 211 -1.34 -3.02 7.23
N ALA A 212 -1.77 -4.02 8.02
CA ALA A 212 -0.84 -4.88 8.75
C ALA A 212 0.00 -5.77 7.82
N TYR A 213 -0.59 -6.18 6.69
CA TYR A 213 0.06 -7.02 5.68
C TYR A 213 1.16 -6.27 4.92
N LEU A 214 0.92 -4.99 4.57
CA LEU A 214 1.80 -4.22 3.68
C LEU A 214 2.78 -3.28 4.40
N SER A 215 2.42 -2.76 5.57
CA SER A 215 3.27 -1.79 6.29
C SER A 215 4.69 -2.31 6.57
N PRO A 216 4.93 -3.59 6.94
CA PRO A 216 6.29 -4.10 7.12
C PRO A 216 7.13 -4.09 5.83
N VAL A 217 6.51 -4.42 4.69
CA VAL A 217 7.17 -4.41 3.38
C VAL A 217 7.62 -2.99 3.03
N LEU A 218 6.72 -2.02 3.20
CA LEU A 218 7.00 -0.61 2.94
C LEU A 218 8.08 -0.07 3.87
N ARG A 219 8.01 -0.39 5.17
CA ARG A 219 8.98 0.10 6.14
C ARG A 219 10.39 -0.40 5.82
N ARG A 220 10.55 -1.68 5.47
CA ARG A 220 11.83 -2.23 4.99
C ARG A 220 12.37 -1.48 3.77
N TYR A 221 11.49 -1.08 2.85
CA TYR A 221 11.88 -0.30 1.67
C TYR A 221 12.30 1.14 2.05
N VAL A 222 11.48 1.83 2.84
CA VAL A 222 11.76 3.18 3.35
C VAL A 222 13.09 3.21 4.11
N ASP A 223 13.30 2.27 5.04
CA ASP A 223 14.51 2.20 5.85
C ASP A 223 15.77 1.90 5.01
N ARG A 224 15.63 1.16 3.91
CA ARG A 224 16.71 0.96 2.95
C ARG A 224 17.12 2.28 2.28
N VAL A 225 16.15 3.03 1.77
CA VAL A 225 16.43 4.32 1.11
C VAL A 225 16.94 5.34 2.11
N ALA A 226 16.34 5.42 3.30
CA ALA A 226 16.75 6.35 4.36
C ALA A 226 18.19 6.11 4.82
N ARG A 227 18.64 4.84 4.93
CA ARG A 227 20.04 4.51 5.27
C ARG A 227 21.04 5.02 4.24
N ALA A 228 20.68 5.06 2.96
CA ALA A 228 21.55 5.58 1.92
C ALA A 228 21.57 7.13 1.88
N MET A 229 20.61 7.79 2.51
CA MET A 229 20.39 9.24 2.45
C MET A 229 20.16 9.85 3.85
N PRO A 230 21.08 9.67 4.80
CA PRO A 230 20.87 10.09 6.19
C PRO A 230 20.65 11.60 6.29
N GLY A 231 19.56 12.03 6.92
CA GLY A 231 19.22 13.44 7.12
C GLY A 231 18.57 14.14 5.91
N VAL A 232 18.45 13.47 4.76
CA VAL A 232 17.71 14.00 3.60
C VAL A 232 16.22 13.87 3.85
N ARG A 233 15.45 14.91 3.50
CA ARG A 233 13.98 14.85 3.60
C ARG A 233 13.41 13.90 2.55
N LEU A 234 12.78 12.82 3.00
CA LEU A 234 12.13 11.83 2.14
C LEU A 234 10.61 11.99 2.22
N GLN A 235 9.97 12.11 1.05
CA GLN A 235 8.52 12.19 0.94
C GLN A 235 8.00 11.08 0.03
N PHE A 236 6.89 10.44 0.40
CA PHE A 236 6.28 9.37 -0.36
C PHE A 236 4.89 9.75 -0.85
N MET A 237 4.61 9.41 -2.11
CA MET A 237 3.30 9.60 -2.73
C MET A 237 2.29 8.66 -2.08
N GLN A 238 1.12 9.18 -1.77
CA GLN A 238 -0.01 8.44 -1.23
C GLN A 238 -1.06 8.19 -2.33
N SER A 239 -1.93 7.21 -2.11
CA SER A 239 -3.02 6.84 -3.03
C SER A 239 -4.01 7.98 -3.33
N ASN A 240 -4.08 8.98 -2.44
CA ASN A 240 -4.92 10.17 -2.59
C ASN A 240 -4.25 11.29 -3.42
N GLY A 241 -3.02 11.09 -3.93
CA GLY A 241 -2.24 12.06 -4.69
C GLY A 241 -1.44 13.06 -3.84
N GLY A 242 -1.44 12.92 -2.51
CA GLY A 242 -0.65 13.72 -1.59
C GLY A 242 0.75 13.15 -1.32
N LEU A 243 1.63 13.96 -0.74
CA LEU A 243 2.94 13.53 -0.24
C LEU A 243 2.93 13.48 1.29
N THR A 244 3.43 12.39 1.86
CA THR A 244 3.64 12.25 3.30
C THR A 244 5.11 12.03 3.63
N ASP A 245 5.48 12.27 4.88
CA ASP A 245 6.82 11.92 5.38
C ASP A 245 7.02 10.41 5.37
N ALA A 246 8.25 9.97 5.10
CA ALA A 246 8.64 8.57 5.06
C ALA A 246 8.21 7.74 6.28
N HIS A 247 8.27 8.32 7.48
CA HIS A 247 7.90 7.61 8.71
C HIS A 247 6.39 7.55 8.97
N ALA A 248 5.62 8.41 8.29
CA ALA A 248 4.16 8.44 8.34
C ALA A 248 3.51 7.64 7.19
N PHE A 249 4.31 7.00 6.33
CA PHE A 249 3.83 6.23 5.19
C PHE A 249 3.37 4.84 5.62
N GLN A 250 2.06 4.57 5.50
CA GLN A 250 1.42 3.33 5.94
C GLN A 250 0.95 2.46 4.77
N GLY A 251 0.78 1.17 5.02
CA GLY A 251 0.32 0.17 4.05
C GLY A 251 -0.93 0.59 3.31
N LYS A 252 -1.97 1.02 4.04
CA LYS A 252 -3.26 1.43 3.46
C LYS A 252 -3.19 2.61 2.49
N ASP A 253 -2.22 3.51 2.67
CA ASP A 253 -2.10 4.77 1.90
C ASP A 253 -1.14 4.64 0.70
N SER A 254 -0.56 3.46 0.49
CA SER A 254 0.49 3.22 -0.49
C SER A 254 0.01 2.57 -1.78
N ILE A 255 -1.13 1.89 -1.73
CA ILE A 255 -1.67 1.09 -2.83
C ILE A 255 -2.05 2.02 -3.98
N LEU A 256 -1.51 1.78 -5.18
CA LEU A 256 -1.73 2.61 -6.38
C LEU A 256 -1.23 4.08 -6.25
N SER A 257 -0.25 4.34 -5.39
CA SER A 257 0.38 5.67 -5.23
C SER A 257 1.09 6.18 -6.50
N GLY A 258 1.80 5.31 -7.23
CA GLY A 258 2.49 5.67 -8.49
C GLY A 258 1.55 6.33 -9.51
N PRO A 259 0.47 5.65 -9.96
CA PRO A 259 -0.42 6.26 -10.93
C PRO A 259 -1.26 7.43 -10.36
N ALA A 260 -1.35 7.60 -9.03
CA ALA A 260 -1.92 8.83 -8.46
C ALA A 260 -1.04 10.06 -8.79
N GLY A 261 0.29 9.92 -8.73
CA GLY A 261 1.23 10.94 -9.17
C GLY A 261 1.08 11.28 -10.66
N GLY A 262 0.91 10.26 -11.50
CA GLY A 262 0.66 10.43 -12.94
C GLY A 262 -0.60 11.25 -13.25
N ILE A 263 -1.71 10.96 -12.57
CA ILE A 263 -2.96 11.72 -12.72
C ILE A 263 -2.81 13.17 -12.25
N VAL A 264 -2.15 13.41 -11.11
CA VAL A 264 -1.89 14.78 -10.63
C VAL A 264 -1.03 15.54 -11.64
N GLY A 265 0.03 14.91 -12.15
CA GLY A 265 0.91 15.48 -13.17
C GLY A 265 0.15 15.83 -14.45
N MET A 266 -0.61 14.87 -14.98
CA MET A 266 -1.49 15.05 -16.14
C MET A 266 -2.42 16.24 -15.93
N ALA A 267 -3.20 16.26 -14.84
CA ALA A 267 -4.16 17.34 -14.56
C ALA A 267 -3.48 18.72 -14.52
N ARG A 268 -2.30 18.82 -13.88
CA ARG A 268 -1.55 20.08 -13.79
C ARG A 268 -0.97 20.54 -15.13
N VAL A 269 -0.41 19.63 -15.91
CA VAL A 269 0.17 19.94 -17.23
C VAL A 269 -0.93 20.29 -18.24
N SER A 270 -2.01 19.51 -18.26
CA SER A 270 -3.18 19.77 -19.09
C SER A 270 -3.82 21.11 -18.77
N ALA A 271 -4.01 21.44 -17.49
CA ALA A 271 -4.54 22.75 -17.08
C ALA A 271 -3.62 23.90 -17.52
N ALA A 272 -2.30 23.74 -17.41
CA ALA A 272 -1.33 24.75 -17.89
C ALA A 272 -1.37 24.92 -19.42
N ALA A 273 -1.76 23.88 -20.16
CA ALA A 273 -1.99 23.92 -21.60
C ALA A 273 -3.42 24.37 -21.98
N GLY A 274 -4.27 24.73 -21.01
CA GLY A 274 -5.64 25.19 -21.25
C GLY A 274 -6.68 24.08 -21.41
N PHE A 275 -6.35 22.84 -21.07
CA PHE A 275 -7.27 21.70 -21.11
C PHE A 275 -7.75 21.34 -19.70
N ASP A 276 -9.06 21.43 -19.47
CA ASP A 276 -9.72 21.11 -18.20
C ASP A 276 -10.39 19.72 -18.19
N ARG A 277 -10.45 19.06 -19.35
CA ARG A 277 -11.02 17.73 -19.55
C ARG A 277 -10.07 16.85 -20.33
N VAL A 278 -9.52 15.81 -19.69
CA VAL A 278 -8.54 14.91 -20.27
C VAL A 278 -8.74 13.46 -19.82
N ILE A 279 -8.37 12.53 -20.70
CA ILE A 279 -8.27 11.11 -20.40
C ILE A 279 -6.78 10.77 -20.38
N GLY A 280 -6.32 10.25 -19.25
CA GLY A 280 -4.96 9.74 -19.11
C GLY A 280 -4.92 8.28 -19.51
N PHE A 281 -3.90 7.92 -20.29
CA PHE A 281 -3.61 6.55 -20.68
C PHE A 281 -2.13 6.29 -20.41
N ASP A 282 -1.85 5.56 -19.33
CA ASP A 282 -0.50 5.20 -18.91
C ASP A 282 -0.29 3.69 -19.09
N MET A 283 0.60 3.30 -19.98
CA MET A 283 0.86 1.92 -20.33
C MET A 283 2.30 1.55 -19.96
N GLY A 284 2.44 0.73 -18.92
CA GLY A 284 3.69 0.14 -18.50
C GLY A 284 3.91 -1.27 -19.07
N GLY A 285 5.00 -1.91 -18.62
CA GLY A 285 5.29 -3.31 -18.95
C GLY A 285 4.27 -4.28 -18.35
N THR A 286 3.88 -4.04 -17.08
CA THR A 286 3.03 -4.94 -16.30
C THR A 286 1.56 -4.53 -16.30
N SER A 287 1.23 -3.22 -16.27
CA SER A 287 -0.15 -2.71 -16.19
C SER A 287 -0.42 -1.60 -17.21
N THR A 288 -1.70 -1.37 -17.50
CA THR A 288 -2.17 -0.14 -18.14
C THR A 288 -3.19 0.50 -17.22
N ASP A 289 -2.98 1.76 -16.90
CA ASP A 289 -3.79 2.57 -16.02
C ASP A 289 -4.50 3.65 -16.87
N VAL A 290 -5.83 3.69 -16.78
CA VAL A 290 -6.66 4.71 -17.43
C VAL A 290 -7.19 5.64 -16.35
N SER A 291 -7.23 6.94 -16.64
CA SER A 291 -7.73 7.95 -15.72
C SER A 291 -8.54 9.02 -16.43
N HIS A 292 -9.40 9.69 -15.67
CA HIS A 292 -10.26 10.75 -16.15
C HIS A 292 -10.07 11.98 -15.27
N PHE A 293 -9.98 13.15 -15.89
CA PHE A 293 -9.98 14.44 -15.20
C PHE A 293 -10.94 15.37 -15.93
N ALA A 294 -11.89 15.95 -15.20
CA ALA A 294 -12.87 16.91 -15.71
C ALA A 294 -13.06 18.06 -14.72
N GLY A 295 -12.02 18.88 -14.55
CA GLY A 295 -11.99 20.01 -13.62
C GLY A 295 -11.70 19.66 -12.15
N GLU A 296 -11.98 18.42 -11.72
CA GLU A 296 -11.70 17.93 -10.37
C GLU A 296 -11.01 16.57 -10.37
N LEU A 297 -10.22 16.30 -9.32
CA LEU A 297 -9.62 14.99 -9.09
C LEU A 297 -10.65 14.07 -8.45
N GLU A 298 -11.20 13.16 -9.25
CA GLU A 298 -12.18 12.16 -8.80
C GLU A 298 -11.57 11.19 -7.78
N ARG A 299 -12.34 10.84 -6.75
CA ARG A 299 -11.89 9.94 -5.68
C ARG A 299 -12.90 8.85 -5.42
N GLU A 300 -12.40 7.64 -5.22
CA GLU A 300 -13.16 6.49 -4.74
C GLU A 300 -12.79 6.17 -3.30
N PHE A 301 -13.80 5.74 -2.54
CA PHE A 301 -13.64 5.40 -1.11
C PHE A 301 -13.79 3.90 -0.85
N ASP A 302 -14.34 3.16 -1.79
CA ASP A 302 -14.57 1.72 -1.72
C ASP A 302 -13.97 1.09 -2.98
N THR A 303 -12.90 0.31 -2.83
CA THR A 303 -12.19 -0.26 -3.99
C THR A 303 -11.83 -1.71 -3.74
N LEU A 304 -11.75 -2.49 -4.82
CA LEU A 304 -11.30 -3.87 -4.81
C LEU A 304 -9.97 -3.97 -5.54
N VAL A 305 -8.88 -4.27 -4.82
CA VAL A 305 -7.54 -4.45 -5.39
C VAL A 305 -7.10 -5.88 -5.11
N ALA A 306 -6.74 -6.63 -6.16
CA ALA A 306 -6.33 -8.05 -6.05
C ALA A 306 -7.35 -8.96 -5.32
N GLY A 307 -8.65 -8.63 -5.40
CA GLY A 307 -9.71 -9.35 -4.68
C GLY A 307 -9.84 -8.99 -3.20
N VAL A 308 -9.02 -8.06 -2.71
CA VAL A 308 -9.10 -7.52 -1.35
C VAL A 308 -9.84 -6.19 -1.37
N ARG A 309 -10.81 -6.05 -0.48
CA ARG A 309 -11.63 -4.83 -0.37
C ARG A 309 -10.89 -3.82 0.51
N MET A 310 -10.93 -2.56 0.14
CA MET A 310 -10.32 -1.51 0.94
C MET A 310 -11.20 -0.28 0.98
N ARG A 311 -11.19 0.37 2.16
CA ARG A 311 -11.79 1.68 2.41
C ARG A 311 -10.72 2.69 2.76
N ALA A 312 -10.10 3.25 1.73
CA ALA A 312 -9.19 4.37 1.81
C ALA A 312 -9.49 5.33 0.65
N PRO A 313 -9.39 6.66 0.84
CA PRO A 313 -9.57 7.61 -0.24
C PRO A 313 -8.45 7.40 -1.28
N MET A 314 -8.84 6.99 -2.48
CA MET A 314 -7.94 6.77 -3.60
C MET A 314 -8.41 7.57 -4.81
N MET A 315 -7.48 7.95 -5.69
CA MET A 315 -7.84 8.57 -6.95
C MET A 315 -8.58 7.56 -7.84
N SER A 316 -9.74 7.96 -8.38
CA SER A 316 -10.57 7.07 -9.20
C SER A 316 -9.82 6.68 -10.47
N LYS A 317 -9.89 5.38 -10.79
CA LYS A 317 -9.30 4.78 -11.99
C LYS A 317 -10.27 3.73 -12.51
N PRO A 318 -10.88 3.95 -13.69
CA PRO A 318 -11.57 2.88 -14.38
C PRO A 318 -10.61 1.71 -14.63
N PRO A 319 -11.02 0.46 -14.42
CA PRO A 319 -10.16 -0.69 -14.68
C PRO A 319 -9.77 -0.75 -16.16
N GLY A 320 -8.47 -0.70 -16.46
CA GLY A 320 -7.92 -0.92 -17.80
C GLY A 320 -7.52 -2.39 -18.02
N ALA A 321 -7.90 -2.96 -19.16
CA ALA A 321 -7.48 -4.29 -19.59
C ALA A 321 -6.56 -4.18 -20.83
N GLY A 322 -5.26 -4.02 -20.59
CA GLY A 322 -4.21 -4.00 -21.60
C GLY A 322 -2.83 -4.00 -20.95
N ARG A 323 -1.82 -4.65 -21.54
CA ARG A 323 -0.44 -4.72 -20.97
C ARG A 323 0.58 -4.74 -22.10
N GLY A 324 1.66 -3.95 -21.99
CA GLY A 324 2.73 -3.93 -22.98
C GLY A 324 3.57 -5.21 -23.05
N GLY A 325 3.72 -5.93 -21.93
CA GLY A 325 4.45 -7.20 -21.82
C GLY A 325 3.56 -8.45 -21.79
N ALA A 326 2.29 -8.34 -22.19
CA ALA A 326 1.36 -9.47 -22.16
C ALA A 326 1.84 -10.62 -23.07
N VAL A 327 2.00 -11.83 -22.49
CA VAL A 327 2.21 -13.05 -23.28
C VAL A 327 1.00 -13.23 -24.19
N GLN A 328 1.25 -13.51 -25.47
CA GLN A 328 0.21 -13.70 -26.48
C GLN A 328 0.09 -15.16 -26.91
N PRO A 329 -0.49 -16.06 -26.08
CA PRO A 329 -0.78 -17.40 -26.54
C PRO A 329 -1.71 -17.37 -27.76
N LEU A 330 -1.37 -18.17 -28.76
CA LEU A 330 -2.20 -18.42 -29.93
C LEU A 330 -3.09 -19.62 -29.62
N ASP A 331 -4.39 -19.40 -29.50
CA ASP A 331 -5.39 -20.46 -29.33
C ASP A 331 -6.04 -20.75 -30.68
N GLY A 332 -5.34 -21.54 -31.51
CA GLY A 332 -5.75 -22.05 -32.83
C GLY A 332 -5.97 -21.00 -33.92
N ALA A 333 -6.82 -20.01 -33.66
CA ALA A 333 -7.24 -18.95 -34.59
C ALA A 333 -7.20 -17.53 -34.00
N ARG A 334 -6.95 -17.35 -32.70
CA ARG A 334 -6.88 -16.01 -32.06
C ARG A 334 -5.64 -15.87 -31.19
N LYS A 335 -5.00 -14.70 -31.25
CA LYS A 335 -4.04 -14.26 -30.23
C LYS A 335 -4.80 -13.57 -29.10
N ARG A 336 -4.56 -13.98 -27.86
CA ARG A 336 -5.08 -13.30 -26.66
C ARG A 336 -3.90 -12.72 -25.90
N GLY A 337 -3.91 -11.44 -25.55
CA GLY A 337 -2.86 -10.84 -24.72
C GLY A 337 -3.18 -10.96 -23.22
N GLY A 338 -2.28 -11.56 -22.44
CA GLY A 338 -2.39 -11.67 -20.97
C GLY A 338 -3.26 -12.84 -20.49
N PRO A 339 -3.46 -13.01 -19.15
CA PRO A 339 -3.07 -12.11 -18.06
C PRO A 339 -1.60 -12.24 -17.61
N GLN A 340 -0.85 -13.19 -18.15
CA GLN A 340 0.56 -13.41 -17.82
C GLN A 340 1.47 -12.35 -18.47
N SER A 341 2.47 -11.86 -17.72
CA SER A 341 3.55 -10.99 -18.21
C SER A 341 4.79 -11.82 -18.51
N ALA A 342 5.58 -11.40 -19.50
CA ALA A 342 6.90 -11.96 -19.80
C ALA A 342 7.92 -11.71 -18.68
#